data_AF-A0A9E3VS50-F1
#
_entry.id   AF-A0A9E3VS50-F1
#
_cell.length_a   1.000
_cell.length_b   1.000
_cell.length_c   1.000
_cell.angle_alpha   90.00
_cell.angle_beta   90.00
_cell.angle_gamma   90.00
#
_symmetry.space_group_name_H-M   'P 1'
#
loop_
_entity.id
_entity.type
_entity.pdbx_description
1 polymer ?
#
loop_
_entity_poly.entity_id
_entity_poly.type
_entity_poly.pdbx_seq_one_letter_code
_entity_poly.pdbx_strand_id
1 'polypeptide(L)'
;MKRNVGIALVLLLVVGVGAWRLMPSKPEPAPPPVKSEVPKPEPAKVEPPQQEASLPVEPVQIDTAPVPEPATEPAPVDPDDPFGGKPITVETLTGCKEVQMLDKTPLVIEYARNGVWKVNGNDRAKWTIEGNRVKIYKDGTDEVHYVDIVENKLVYNGKTIKMTR
;
A
#
# COMPACT_ATOMS: atom_id res chain seq x y z
N MET A 1 -13.56 2.52 57.86
CA MET A 1 -13.65 3.79 57.11
C MET A 1 -12.99 3.62 55.73
N LYS A 2 -13.71 3.08 54.73
CA LYS A 2 -13.26 2.96 53.33
C LYS A 2 -14.49 2.98 52.40
N ARG A 3 -15.23 4.07 52.43
CA ARG A 3 -16.31 4.41 51.50
C ARG A 3 -16.26 5.93 51.45
N ASN A 4 -15.75 6.53 50.37
CA ASN A 4 -15.87 7.96 50.02
C ASN A 4 -14.95 8.39 48.85
N VAL A 5 -14.12 7.50 48.28
CA VAL A 5 -13.22 7.88 47.17
C VAL A 5 -13.96 7.94 45.80
N GLY A 6 -15.13 7.32 45.67
CA GLY A 6 -15.83 7.21 44.37
C GLY A 6 -16.59 8.45 43.88
N ILE A 7 -16.90 9.41 44.76
CA ILE A 7 -17.78 10.55 44.40
C ILE A 7 -16.98 11.72 43.82
N ALA A 8 -15.71 11.88 44.22
CA ALA A 8 -14.86 12.97 43.73
C ALA A 8 -14.47 12.85 42.25
N LEU A 9 -14.44 11.63 41.70
CA LEU A 9 -14.01 11.40 40.32
C LEU A 9 -15.09 11.72 39.28
N VAL A 10 -16.37 11.65 39.66
CA VAL A 10 -17.49 11.89 38.74
C VAL A 10 -17.68 13.40 38.45
N LEU A 11 -17.34 14.27 39.40
CA LEU A 11 -17.49 15.72 39.24
C LEU A 11 -16.43 16.37 38.32
N LEU A 12 -15.26 15.74 38.15
CA LEU A 12 -14.22 16.25 37.24
C LEU A 12 -14.51 15.99 35.76
N LEU A 13 -15.35 14.99 35.43
CA LEU A 13 -15.70 14.67 34.04
C LEU A 13 -16.76 15.61 33.44
N VAL A 14 -17.59 16.27 34.25
CA VAL A 14 -18.67 17.14 33.75
C VAL A 14 -18.15 18.52 33.32
N VAL A 15 -17.06 19.00 33.90
CA VAL A 15 -16.48 20.31 33.53
C VAL A 15 -15.66 20.24 32.22
N GLY A 16 -15.12 19.08 31.87
CA GLY A 16 -14.29 18.90 30.67
C GLY A 16 -15.03 18.94 29.33
N VAL A 17 -16.33 18.65 29.31
CA VAL A 17 -17.12 18.58 28.06
C VAL A 17 -17.69 19.94 27.63
N GLY A 18 -17.73 20.93 28.53
CA GLY A 18 -18.29 22.26 28.25
C GLY A 18 -17.40 23.21 27.45
N ALA A 19 -16.09 22.94 27.36
CA ALA A 19 -15.11 23.90 26.81
C ALA A 19 -14.83 23.76 25.30
N TRP A 20 -15.30 22.69 24.64
CA TRP A 20 -15.03 22.46 23.21
C TRP A 20 -16.04 23.14 22.26
N ARG A 21 -17.03 23.88 22.78
CA ARG A 21 -18.07 24.54 21.98
C ARG A 21 -17.78 26.00 21.60
N LEU A 22 -16.61 26.54 21.92
CA LEU A 22 -16.26 27.95 21.71
C LEU A 22 -14.96 28.18 20.93
N MET A 23 -14.53 27.23 20.09
CA MET A 23 -13.47 27.52 19.12
C MET A 23 -14.05 28.12 17.84
N PRO A 24 -13.58 29.31 17.40
CA PRO A 24 -14.02 29.92 16.15
C PRO A 24 -13.62 29.04 14.95
N SER A 25 -14.58 28.79 14.08
CA SER A 25 -14.42 28.06 12.83
C SER A 25 -13.24 28.61 12.03
N LYS A 26 -12.30 27.71 11.69
CA LYS A 26 -11.18 27.98 10.80
C LYS A 26 -11.75 28.53 9.47
N PRO A 27 -11.25 29.66 8.93
CA PRO A 27 -11.74 30.20 7.68
C PRO A 27 -11.53 29.20 6.55
N GLU A 28 -12.61 28.99 5.80
CA GLU A 28 -12.72 28.13 4.63
C GLU A 28 -11.63 28.49 3.61
N PRO A 29 -10.83 27.53 3.11
CA PRO A 29 -9.87 27.80 2.06
C PRO A 29 -10.61 28.22 0.79
N ALA A 30 -10.22 29.35 0.22
CA ALA A 30 -10.78 29.85 -1.04
C ALA A 30 -10.74 28.76 -2.14
N PRO A 31 -11.77 28.69 -3.02
CA PRO A 31 -11.74 27.75 -4.13
C PRO A 31 -10.51 28.05 -5.02
N PRO A 32 -9.81 27.01 -5.51
CA PRO A 32 -8.68 27.22 -6.40
C PRO A 32 -9.13 27.95 -7.68
N PRO A 33 -8.30 28.82 -8.25
CA PRO A 33 -8.61 29.48 -9.50
C PRO A 33 -8.80 28.44 -10.59
N VAL A 34 -9.94 28.55 -11.29
CA VAL A 34 -10.27 27.78 -12.50
C VAL A 34 -9.14 27.99 -13.50
N LYS A 35 -8.29 26.97 -13.68
CA LYS A 35 -7.34 26.94 -14.79
C LYS A 35 -8.14 26.83 -16.07
N SER A 36 -8.10 27.91 -16.84
CA SER A 36 -8.52 27.99 -18.22
C SER A 36 -8.09 26.76 -19.01
N GLU A 37 -9.02 26.23 -19.80
CA GLU A 37 -8.79 25.17 -20.78
C GLU A 37 -7.55 25.48 -21.62
N VAL A 38 -6.57 24.57 -21.56
CA VAL A 38 -5.50 24.51 -22.55
C VAL A 38 -6.13 23.95 -23.83
N PRO A 39 -6.04 24.63 -24.98
CA PRO A 39 -6.54 24.10 -26.24
C PRO A 39 -5.83 22.79 -26.59
N LYS A 40 -6.64 21.76 -26.80
CA LYS A 40 -6.30 20.44 -27.36
C LYS A 40 -5.45 20.61 -28.62
N PRO A 41 -4.17 20.18 -28.65
CA PRO A 41 -3.45 20.03 -29.90
C PRO A 41 -4.01 18.83 -30.68
N GLU A 42 -4.28 19.06 -31.96
CA GLU A 42 -4.76 18.07 -32.93
C GLU A 42 -3.88 16.80 -32.96
N PRO A 43 -4.48 15.62 -33.18
CA PRO A 43 -3.73 14.38 -33.33
C PRO A 43 -2.88 14.45 -34.60
N ALA A 44 -1.56 14.46 -34.42
CA ALA A 44 -0.61 14.31 -35.50
C ALA A 44 -0.86 12.97 -36.22
N LYS A 45 -1.04 13.11 -37.54
CA LYS A 45 -1.23 12.07 -38.54
C LYS A 45 -0.19 10.95 -38.39
N VAL A 46 -0.68 9.74 -38.14
CA VAL A 46 0.09 8.50 -38.18
C VAL A 46 0.49 8.24 -39.63
N GLU A 47 1.79 8.29 -39.92
CA GLU A 47 2.36 7.83 -41.17
C GLU A 47 2.98 6.43 -40.91
N PRO A 48 2.54 5.38 -41.63
CA PRO A 48 3.00 4.02 -41.38
C PRO A 48 4.46 3.82 -41.83
N PRO A 49 5.24 3.00 -41.10
CA PRO A 49 6.66 2.79 -41.37
C PRO A 49 6.90 2.10 -42.71
N GLN A 50 7.80 2.71 -43.48
CA GLN A 50 8.30 2.21 -44.75
C GLN A 50 9.10 0.93 -44.53
N GLN A 51 8.63 -0.13 -45.18
CA GLN A 51 9.11 -1.49 -45.11
C GLN A 51 10.43 -1.60 -45.90
N GLU A 52 11.56 -1.61 -45.20
CA GLU A 52 12.86 -1.86 -45.81
C GLU A 52 13.14 -3.37 -45.79
N ALA A 53 13.21 -3.95 -46.98
CA ALA A 53 13.47 -5.35 -47.22
C ALA A 53 14.95 -5.66 -46.95
N SER A 54 15.24 -6.32 -45.83
CA SER A 54 16.54 -6.92 -45.56
C SER A 54 16.50 -8.41 -45.86
N LEU A 55 17.40 -8.82 -46.75
CA LEU A 55 17.62 -10.18 -47.24
C LEU A 55 17.96 -11.18 -46.11
N PRO A 56 17.74 -12.49 -46.32
CA PRO A 56 18.10 -13.50 -45.33
C PRO A 56 19.63 -13.68 -45.32
N VAL A 57 20.26 -13.40 -44.18
CA VAL A 57 21.64 -13.82 -43.91
C VAL A 57 21.55 -15.19 -43.24
N GLU A 58 22.09 -16.22 -43.89
CA GLU A 58 22.23 -17.56 -43.32
C GLU A 58 22.96 -17.48 -41.96
N PRO A 59 22.39 -18.03 -40.87
CA PRO A 59 23.15 -18.20 -39.65
C PRO A 59 24.11 -19.37 -39.82
N VAL A 60 25.41 -19.07 -39.81
CA VAL A 60 26.47 -20.06 -39.58
C VAL A 60 26.18 -20.72 -38.24
N GLN A 61 25.78 -22.00 -38.26
CA GLN A 61 25.68 -22.83 -37.07
C GLN A 61 27.09 -23.08 -36.54
N ILE A 62 27.49 -22.28 -35.57
CA ILE A 62 28.56 -22.63 -34.64
C ILE A 62 27.89 -23.48 -33.56
N ASP A 63 28.03 -24.80 -33.68
CA ASP A 63 27.74 -25.76 -32.61
C ASP A 63 28.67 -25.47 -31.41
N THR A 64 28.28 -24.48 -30.61
CA THR A 64 28.83 -24.29 -29.27
C THR A 64 27.90 -25.07 -28.35
N ALA A 65 28.34 -26.24 -27.91
CA ALA A 65 27.67 -26.98 -26.85
C ALA A 65 27.42 -26.02 -25.67
N PRO A 66 26.20 -25.96 -25.11
CA PRO A 66 25.95 -25.13 -23.95
C PRO A 66 26.84 -25.65 -22.82
N VAL A 67 27.81 -24.85 -22.42
CA VAL A 67 28.49 -25.03 -21.13
C VAL A 67 27.39 -24.99 -20.08
N PRO A 68 27.19 -26.05 -19.26
CA PRO A 68 26.24 -25.97 -18.18
C PRO A 68 26.67 -24.83 -17.27
N GLU A 69 25.89 -23.76 -17.22
CA GLU A 69 26.06 -22.72 -16.21
C GLU A 69 26.05 -23.41 -14.84
N PRO A 70 27.02 -23.12 -13.96
CA PRO A 70 26.96 -23.62 -12.60
C PRO A 70 25.63 -23.12 -12.00
N ALA A 71 24.78 -24.06 -11.61
CA ALA A 71 23.52 -23.77 -10.93
C ALA A 71 23.86 -22.88 -9.73
N THR A 72 23.55 -21.58 -9.87
CA THR A 72 23.68 -20.64 -8.76
C THR A 72 22.65 -21.07 -7.75
N GLU A 73 23.12 -21.66 -6.65
CA GLU A 73 22.29 -22.05 -5.53
C GLU A 73 21.44 -20.83 -5.14
N PRO A 74 20.10 -20.92 -5.11
CA PRO A 74 19.28 -19.78 -4.75
C PRO A 74 19.69 -19.31 -3.37
N ALA A 75 19.98 -18.01 -3.24
CA ALA A 75 20.31 -17.41 -1.97
C ALA A 75 19.27 -17.81 -0.91
N PRO A 76 19.68 -18.08 0.35
CA PRO A 76 18.76 -18.46 1.40
C PRO A 76 17.66 -17.40 1.50
N VAL A 77 16.42 -17.81 1.27
CA VAL A 77 15.25 -16.96 1.43
C VAL A 77 15.16 -16.64 2.92
N ASP A 78 15.38 -15.37 3.27
CA ASP A 78 15.18 -14.91 4.65
C ASP A 78 13.72 -15.19 5.03
N PRO A 79 13.46 -16.05 6.04
CA PRO A 79 12.10 -16.39 6.44
C PRO A 79 11.31 -15.19 7.00
N ASP A 80 11.98 -14.09 7.38
CA ASP A 80 11.36 -12.84 7.81
C ASP A 80 11.21 -11.82 6.65
N ASP A 81 11.62 -12.15 5.41
CA ASP A 81 11.44 -11.31 4.22
C ASP A 81 10.45 -11.95 3.20
N PRO A 82 9.15 -11.63 3.29
CA PRO A 82 8.13 -12.16 2.38
C PRO A 82 8.24 -11.60 0.95
N PHE A 83 9.11 -10.60 0.74
CA PHE A 83 9.36 -9.99 -0.57
C PHE A 83 10.62 -10.54 -1.23
N GLY A 84 11.42 -11.36 -0.53
CA GLY A 84 12.64 -11.99 -1.07
C GLY A 84 13.65 -10.99 -1.59
N GLY A 85 13.89 -9.92 -0.84
CA GLY A 85 14.78 -8.80 -1.17
C GLY A 85 14.22 -7.83 -2.20
N LYS A 86 13.04 -8.11 -2.76
CA LYS A 86 12.42 -7.23 -3.77
C LYS A 86 11.76 -6.03 -3.10
N PRO A 87 11.79 -4.85 -3.74
CA PRO A 87 11.11 -3.67 -3.21
C PRO A 87 9.61 -3.94 -3.03
N ILE A 88 9.03 -3.39 -1.95
CA ILE A 88 7.59 -3.37 -1.76
C ILE A 88 6.96 -2.50 -2.86
N THR A 89 6.20 -3.16 -3.73
CA THR A 89 5.43 -2.60 -4.83
C THR A 89 4.03 -3.21 -4.78
N VAL A 90 3.11 -2.73 -5.63
CA VAL A 90 1.77 -3.31 -5.71
C VAL A 90 1.85 -4.81 -6.02
N GLU A 91 2.74 -5.21 -6.92
CA GLU A 91 2.90 -6.61 -7.33
C GLU A 91 3.49 -7.50 -6.23
N THR A 92 4.49 -7.00 -5.49
CA THR A 92 5.13 -7.78 -4.43
C THR A 92 4.28 -7.88 -3.18
N LEU A 93 3.51 -6.83 -2.86
CA LEU A 93 2.59 -6.82 -1.72
C LEU A 93 1.29 -7.60 -1.97
N THR A 94 0.89 -7.72 -3.25
CA THR A 94 -0.31 -8.46 -3.62
C THR A 94 -0.19 -9.96 -3.24
N GLY A 95 -1.21 -10.43 -2.53
CA GLY A 95 -1.33 -11.80 -2.02
C GLY A 95 -0.68 -12.01 -0.66
N CYS A 96 0.08 -11.04 -0.15
CA CYS A 96 0.66 -11.13 1.18
C CYS A 96 -0.42 -11.00 2.27
N LYS A 97 -0.21 -11.73 3.36
CA LYS A 97 -1.12 -11.84 4.48
C LYS A 97 -0.42 -11.52 5.78
N GLU A 98 -1.12 -10.85 6.68
CA GLU A 98 -0.74 -10.70 8.07
C GLU A 98 -1.70 -11.55 8.91
N VAL A 99 -1.15 -12.31 9.86
CA VAL A 99 -1.95 -13.07 10.83
C VAL A 99 -1.72 -12.48 12.21
N GLN A 100 -2.73 -11.77 12.73
CA GLN A 100 -2.75 -11.28 14.10
C GLN A 100 -3.59 -12.21 14.97
N MET A 101 -3.14 -12.51 16.19
CA MET A 101 -3.94 -13.25 17.17
C MET A 101 -4.69 -12.24 18.04
N LEU A 102 -6.02 -12.17 17.88
CA LEU A 102 -6.88 -11.42 18.78
C LEU A 102 -7.52 -12.40 19.77
N ASP A 103 -7.02 -12.39 21.00
CA ASP A 103 -7.30 -13.38 22.05
C ASP A 103 -6.97 -14.82 21.61
N LYS A 104 -7.95 -15.51 21.04
CA LYS A 104 -7.85 -16.90 20.56
C LYS A 104 -8.30 -17.06 19.10
N THR A 105 -8.62 -15.95 18.44
CA THR A 105 -9.11 -15.96 17.06
C THR A 105 -8.06 -15.35 16.15
N PRO A 106 -7.65 -16.07 15.08
CA PRO A 106 -6.77 -15.48 14.09
C PRO A 106 -7.55 -14.44 13.27
N LEU A 107 -6.99 -13.24 13.21
CA LEU A 107 -7.37 -12.19 12.27
C LEU A 107 -6.39 -12.25 11.09
N VAL A 108 -6.89 -12.57 9.92
CA VAL A 108 -6.10 -12.63 8.69
C VAL A 108 -6.39 -11.40 7.86
N ILE A 109 -5.38 -10.54 7.71
CA ILE A 109 -5.43 -9.36 6.85
C ILE A 109 -4.72 -9.72 5.55
N GLU A 110 -5.32 -9.41 4.39
CA GLU A 110 -4.75 -9.70 3.07
C GLU A 110 -4.76 -8.47 2.18
N TYR A 111 -3.62 -8.21 1.53
CA TYR A 111 -3.50 -7.22 0.45
C TYR A 111 -3.78 -7.93 -0.87
N ALA A 112 -5.06 -8.05 -1.22
CA ALA A 112 -5.50 -8.82 -2.39
C ALA A 112 -5.29 -8.04 -3.71
N ARG A 113 -5.44 -8.76 -4.83
CA ARG A 113 -5.39 -8.21 -6.19
C ARG A 113 -6.40 -7.07 -6.37
N ASN A 114 -6.14 -6.22 -7.37
CA ASN A 114 -6.98 -5.07 -7.73
C ASN A 114 -7.13 -4.04 -6.60
N GLY A 115 -6.14 -3.97 -5.70
CA GLY A 115 -6.14 -3.01 -4.59
C GLY A 115 -7.25 -3.28 -3.57
N VAL A 116 -7.67 -4.53 -3.36
CA VAL A 116 -8.68 -4.89 -2.36
C VAL A 116 -8.01 -5.30 -1.05
N TRP A 117 -8.41 -4.70 0.06
CA TRP A 117 -7.89 -5.01 1.40
C TRP A 117 -8.93 -5.86 2.14
N LYS A 118 -8.55 -7.09 2.46
CA LYS A 118 -9.46 -8.09 3.05
C LYS A 118 -9.13 -8.35 4.51
N VAL A 119 -10.18 -8.64 5.27
CA VAL A 119 -10.08 -9.11 6.66
C VAL A 119 -10.90 -10.39 6.78
N ASN A 120 -10.24 -11.48 7.18
CA ASN A 120 -10.79 -12.83 7.24
C ASN A 120 -11.48 -13.23 5.92
N GLY A 121 -10.84 -12.91 4.79
CA GLY A 121 -11.35 -13.21 3.44
C GLY A 121 -12.47 -12.29 2.94
N ASN A 122 -12.96 -11.36 3.75
CA ASN A 122 -14.01 -10.42 3.37
C ASN A 122 -13.41 -9.09 2.93
N ASP A 123 -13.90 -8.54 1.83
CA ASP A 123 -13.48 -7.23 1.33
C ASP A 123 -13.93 -6.14 2.33
N ARG A 124 -12.97 -5.39 2.87
CA ARG A 124 -13.24 -4.36 3.89
C ARG A 124 -12.92 -2.96 3.43
N ALA A 125 -11.85 -2.82 2.67
CA ALA A 125 -11.35 -1.55 2.18
C ALA A 125 -10.64 -1.77 0.83
N LYS A 126 -10.15 -0.69 0.26
CA LYS A 126 -9.19 -0.67 -0.82
C LYS A 126 -7.82 -0.29 -0.28
N TRP A 127 -6.77 -0.64 -1.03
CA TRP A 127 -5.42 -0.22 -0.76
C TRP A 127 -4.70 0.19 -2.03
N THR A 128 -3.70 1.06 -1.87
CA THR A 128 -2.75 1.46 -2.92
C THR A 128 -1.43 1.83 -2.27
N ILE A 129 -0.37 2.01 -3.06
CA ILE A 129 0.92 2.51 -2.59
C ILE A 129 1.09 3.95 -3.07
N GLU A 130 1.36 4.86 -2.14
CA GLU A 130 1.64 6.27 -2.37
C GLU A 130 3.03 6.61 -1.80
N GLY A 131 4.03 6.67 -2.67
CA GLY A 131 5.43 6.88 -2.25
C GLY A 131 5.92 5.76 -1.35
N ASN A 132 6.31 6.09 -0.12
CA ASN A 132 6.79 5.14 0.89
C ASN A 132 5.68 4.70 1.86
N ARG A 133 4.42 4.73 1.46
CA ARG A 133 3.29 4.35 2.30
C ARG A 133 2.30 3.49 1.55
N VAL A 134 1.73 2.50 2.23
CA VAL A 134 0.51 1.83 1.80
C VAL A 134 -0.67 2.60 2.37
N LYS A 135 -1.52 3.13 1.49
CA LYS A 135 -2.76 3.80 1.86
C LYS A 135 -3.89 2.79 1.81
N ILE A 136 -4.67 2.71 2.88
CA ILE A 136 -5.85 1.86 3.01
C ILE A 136 -7.05 2.78 3.24
N TYR A 137 -8.10 2.64 2.43
CA TYR A 137 -9.25 3.55 2.45
C TYR A 137 -10.52 2.81 2.05
N LYS A 138 -11.69 3.29 2.47
CA LYS A 138 -12.97 2.72 2.08
C LYS A 138 -13.72 3.69 1.18
N ASP A 139 -14.28 3.20 0.07
CA ASP A 139 -15.06 4.07 -0.82
C ASP A 139 -16.29 4.64 -0.10
N GLY A 140 -16.55 5.92 -0.32
CA GLY A 140 -17.70 6.61 0.27
C GLY A 140 -17.55 6.94 1.76
N THR A 141 -16.36 6.78 2.34
CA THR A 141 -16.01 7.30 3.68
C THR A 141 -14.76 8.17 3.61
N ASP A 142 -14.58 9.05 4.59
CA ASP A 142 -13.35 9.84 4.75
C ASP A 142 -12.27 9.08 5.56
N GLU A 143 -12.48 7.78 5.80
CA GLU A 143 -11.55 6.96 6.59
C GLU A 143 -10.36 6.53 5.73
N VAL A 144 -9.18 7.01 6.11
CA VAL A 144 -7.91 6.66 5.47
C VAL A 144 -6.90 6.28 6.54
N HIS A 145 -6.25 5.13 6.35
CA HIS A 145 -5.16 4.64 7.16
C HIS A 145 -3.89 4.51 6.32
N TYR A 146 -2.75 4.67 6.97
CA TYR A 146 -1.44 4.52 6.33
C TYR A 146 -0.60 3.49 7.08
N VAL A 147 0.11 2.68 6.30
CA VAL A 147 1.17 1.78 6.77
C VAL A 147 2.46 2.27 6.11
N ASP A 148 3.46 2.59 6.90
CA ASP A 148 4.74 3.09 6.38
C ASP A 148 5.55 1.94 5.78
N ILE A 149 6.31 2.24 4.72
CA ILE A 149 7.32 1.37 4.13
C ILE A 149 8.68 1.91 4.56
N VAL A 150 9.36 1.19 5.44
CA VAL A 150 10.67 1.57 6.00
C VAL A 150 11.62 0.41 5.79
N GLU A 151 12.75 0.64 5.10
CA GLU A 151 13.76 -0.40 4.84
C GLU A 151 13.16 -1.68 4.24
N ASN A 152 12.25 -1.53 3.27
CA ASN A 152 11.54 -2.63 2.63
C ASN A 152 10.64 -3.46 3.58
N LYS A 153 10.20 -2.88 4.70
CA LYS A 153 9.28 -3.49 5.66
C LYS A 153 8.06 -2.63 5.88
N LEU A 154 6.92 -3.28 6.12
CA LEU A 154 5.69 -2.59 6.51
C LEU A 154 5.72 -2.26 8.00
N VAL A 155 5.44 -1.01 8.34
CA VAL A 155 5.43 -0.50 9.72
C VAL A 155 4.11 0.20 9.98
N TYR A 156 3.36 -0.27 10.97
CA TYR A 156 2.11 0.34 11.40
C TYR A 156 2.19 0.72 12.87
N ASN A 157 1.89 1.98 13.20
CA ASN A 157 2.02 2.53 14.56
C ASN A 157 3.39 2.22 15.21
N GLY A 158 4.47 2.32 14.43
CA GLY A 158 5.83 2.04 14.88
C GLY A 158 6.18 0.56 15.06
N LYS A 159 5.28 -0.37 14.71
CA LYS A 159 5.52 -1.81 14.78
C LYS A 159 5.64 -2.41 13.39
N THR A 160 6.70 -3.18 13.17
CA THR A 160 6.84 -3.96 11.93
C THR A 160 5.74 -5.01 11.84
N ILE A 161 5.01 -4.99 10.73
CA ILE A 161 4.04 -6.02 10.40
C ILE A 161 4.78 -7.22 9.82
N LYS A 162 4.57 -8.39 10.42
CA LYS A 162 5.05 -9.65 9.88
C LYS A 162 4.06 -10.16 8.84
N MET A 163 4.53 -10.25 7.61
CA MET A 163 3.73 -10.73 6.47
C MET A 163 4.18 -12.13 6.08
N THR A 164 3.25 -12.91 5.54
CA THR A 164 3.49 -14.21 4.92
C THR A 164 2.89 -14.22 3.52
N ARG A 165 3.42 -15.05 2.62
CA ARG A 165 2.93 -15.20 1.25
C ARG A 165 2.41 -16.61 1.02
#